data_AF-A0A3B1B629-F1
#
_entry.id   AF-A0A3B1B629-F1
#
_cell.length_a   1.000
_cell.length_b   1.000
_cell.length_c   1.000
_cell.angle_alpha   90.00
_cell.angle_beta   90.00
_cell.angle_gamma   90.00
#
_symmetry.space_group_name_H-M   'P 1'
#
loop_
_entity.id
_entity.type
_entity.pdbx_description
1 polymer ?
#
loop_
_entity_poly.entity_id
_entity_poly.type
_entity_poly.pdbx_seq_one_letter_code
_entity_poly.pdbx_strand_id
1 'polypeptide(L)'
;MQAVKSGISCESPRLLVYGPCFLSKYLEKLVDQWVGHGYKPPLEIGSKKFTAPDSPETIQTVENSGYCKERQALLMANLLQSKKRIRANARRAEVNKSRKSRIRTFVKNVELALESGNAEEASAALKAAQPELMRGVTKGVMHKKTASRKVSRLAKRVKALSA
;
A
#
# COMPACT_ATOMS: atom_id res chain seq x y z
N MET A 1 -48.78 -28.69 30.36
CA MET A 1 -49.36 -27.94 29.21
C MET A 1 -48.24 -27.28 28.44
N GLN A 2 -48.15 -27.66 27.17
CA GLN A 2 -47.46 -27.11 25.99
C GLN A 2 -46.53 -25.87 26.13
N ALA A 3 -45.27 -26.06 25.69
CA ALA A 3 -44.42 -25.27 24.75
C ALA A 3 -44.66 -23.74 24.57
N VAL A 4 -43.68 -22.86 24.27
CA VAL A 4 -42.80 -22.79 23.07
C VAL A 4 -41.86 -21.53 23.16
N LYS A 5 -40.69 -21.56 22.49
CA LYS A 5 -39.83 -20.45 21.93
C LYS A 5 -38.98 -19.60 22.90
N SER A 6 -37.66 -19.78 22.99
CA SER A 6 -36.56 -19.45 22.03
C SER A 6 -35.94 -18.06 22.24
N GLY A 7 -34.76 -18.02 22.84
CA GLY A 7 -33.85 -16.87 22.87
C GLY A 7 -32.41 -17.38 22.96
N ILE A 8 -31.83 -17.66 21.80
CA ILE A 8 -30.49 -18.24 21.65
C ILE A 8 -29.44 -17.18 21.98
N SER A 9 -28.72 -17.39 23.07
CA SER A 9 -27.47 -16.70 23.41
C SER A 9 -26.33 -17.27 22.55
N CYS A 10 -25.79 -16.46 21.65
CA CYS A 10 -24.61 -16.81 20.86
C CYS A 10 -23.32 -16.61 21.69
N GLU A 11 -23.01 -17.54 22.59
CA GLU A 11 -21.65 -17.76 23.05
C GLU A 11 -21.01 -18.82 22.16
N SER A 12 -19.95 -18.44 21.44
CA SER A 12 -19.18 -19.35 20.59
C SER A 12 -17.83 -19.64 21.24
N PRO A 13 -17.67 -20.82 21.87
CA PRO A 13 -16.36 -21.33 22.23
C PRO A 13 -16.14 -22.69 21.56
N ARG A 14 -15.67 -22.71 20.30
CA ARG A 14 -15.11 -23.96 19.75
C ARG A 14 -14.19 -23.76 18.55
N LEU A 15 -12.94 -23.38 18.80
CA LEU A 15 -11.85 -23.69 17.88
C LEU A 15 -10.57 -23.98 18.68
N LEU A 16 -10.39 -25.25 19.00
CA LEU A 16 -9.05 -25.81 19.14
C LEU A 16 -8.98 -27.12 18.37
N VAL A 17 -7.85 -27.26 17.68
CA VAL A 17 -7.24 -28.48 17.13
C VAL A 17 -7.95 -29.09 15.93
N TYR A 18 -7.38 -28.90 14.73
CA TYR A 18 -6.85 -30.00 13.89
C TYR A 18 -6.06 -29.39 12.73
N GLY A 19 -4.78 -29.75 12.66
CA GLY A 19 -3.85 -29.41 11.57
C GLY A 19 -4.03 -30.30 10.32
N PRO A 20 -3.15 -30.10 9.32
CA PRO A 20 -3.45 -30.15 7.89
C PRO A 20 -3.22 -31.54 7.28
N CYS A 21 -4.00 -31.93 6.26
CA CYS A 21 -3.58 -32.90 5.20
C CYS A 21 -4.64 -33.19 4.10
N PHE A 22 -5.89 -32.71 4.18
CA PHE A 22 -6.92 -33.16 3.23
C PHE A 22 -7.14 -32.26 2.01
N LEU A 23 -6.55 -31.06 1.98
CA LEU A 23 -6.79 -30.06 0.92
C LEU A 23 -5.75 -30.06 -0.22
N SER A 24 -4.72 -30.90 -0.19
CA SER A 24 -3.68 -30.88 -1.23
C SER A 24 -3.94 -31.84 -2.40
N LYS A 25 -4.77 -32.89 -2.23
CA LYS A 25 -5.08 -33.85 -3.31
C LYS A 25 -6.38 -33.57 -4.07
N TYR A 26 -7.24 -32.70 -3.54
CA TYR A 26 -8.46 -32.28 -4.23
C TYR A 26 -8.23 -31.12 -5.21
N LEU A 27 -7.17 -30.33 -5.02
CA LEU A 27 -6.78 -29.26 -5.94
C LEU A 27 -6.03 -29.77 -7.18
N GLU A 28 -5.25 -30.86 -7.07
CA GLU A 28 -4.62 -31.49 -8.25
C GLU A 28 -5.64 -32.19 -9.16
N LYS A 29 -6.63 -32.89 -8.60
CA LYS A 29 -7.70 -33.52 -9.40
C LYS A 29 -8.64 -32.52 -10.11
N LEU A 30 -8.76 -31.30 -9.59
CA LEU A 30 -9.51 -30.22 -10.25
C LEU A 30 -8.70 -29.57 -11.38
N VAL A 31 -7.37 -29.53 -11.27
CA VAL A 31 -6.48 -29.07 -12.34
C VAL A 31 -6.50 -30.07 -13.51
N ASP A 32 -6.49 -31.39 -13.23
CA ASP A 32 -6.51 -32.41 -14.29
C ASP A 32 -7.84 -32.52 -15.04
N GLN A 33 -8.98 -32.22 -14.39
CA GLN A 33 -10.27 -32.15 -15.07
C GLN A 33 -10.40 -30.93 -16.00
N TRP A 34 -9.51 -29.94 -15.86
CA TRP A 34 -9.44 -28.75 -16.72
C TRP A 34 -8.40 -28.85 -17.85
N VAL A 35 -7.58 -29.90 -17.90
CA VAL A 35 -6.57 -30.12 -18.96
C VAL A 35 -7.14 -30.94 -20.15
N GLY A 36 -8.31 -31.56 -20.00
CA GLY A 36 -8.96 -32.40 -21.03
C GLY A 36 -10.04 -31.74 -21.88
N HIS A 37 -10.59 -30.59 -21.46
CA HIS A 37 -11.44 -29.78 -22.32
C HIS A 37 -10.54 -28.77 -23.03
N GLY A 38 -10.33 -28.96 -24.33
CA GLY A 38 -9.57 -28.05 -25.20
C GLY A 38 -10.11 -26.63 -25.16
N TYR A 39 -9.80 -25.91 -24.09
CA TYR A 39 -10.00 -24.49 -23.95
C TYR A 39 -8.88 -23.83 -24.75
N LYS A 40 -9.05 -23.84 -26.07
CA LYS A 40 -8.30 -22.95 -26.94
C LYS A 40 -8.73 -21.54 -26.51
N PRO A 41 -7.87 -20.76 -25.82
CA PRO A 41 -8.21 -19.36 -25.56
C PRO A 41 -8.55 -18.72 -26.91
N PRO A 42 -9.54 -17.82 -27.02
CA PRO A 42 -9.89 -17.22 -28.30
C PRO A 42 -8.70 -16.41 -28.82
N LEU A 43 -7.86 -17.05 -29.63
CA LEU A 43 -6.86 -16.42 -30.47
C LEU A 43 -7.50 -16.14 -31.83
N GLU A 44 -8.64 -15.46 -31.84
CA GLU A 44 -9.12 -14.67 -32.97
C GLU A 44 -9.95 -13.51 -32.42
N ILE A 45 -9.28 -12.62 -31.68
CA ILE A 45 -9.67 -11.20 -31.75
C ILE A 45 -9.49 -10.89 -33.23
N GLY A 46 -10.61 -10.61 -33.90
CA GLY A 46 -10.68 -10.44 -35.35
C GLY A 46 -9.48 -9.67 -35.88
N SER A 47 -9.03 -10.09 -37.07
CA SER A 47 -7.89 -9.63 -37.86
C SER A 47 -7.90 -8.14 -38.22
N LYS A 48 -8.15 -7.25 -37.26
CA LYS A 48 -7.61 -5.91 -37.26
C LYS A 48 -6.14 -6.07 -36.94
N LYS A 49 -5.33 -6.14 -37.99
CA LYS A 49 -3.89 -5.95 -37.91
C LYS A 49 -3.65 -4.70 -37.06
N PHE A 50 -3.22 -4.89 -35.82
CA PHE A 50 -2.65 -3.80 -35.02
C PHE A 50 -1.21 -3.64 -35.53
N THR A 51 -1.06 -3.19 -36.77
CA THR A 51 0.23 -2.69 -37.23
C THR A 51 0.55 -1.51 -36.33
N ALA A 52 1.70 -1.56 -35.66
CA ALA A 52 2.24 -0.40 -35.00
C ALA A 52 2.24 0.77 -36.01
N PRO A 53 1.87 2.00 -35.60
CA PRO A 53 1.97 3.13 -36.48
C PRO A 53 3.45 3.43 -36.73
N ASP A 54 3.99 2.88 -37.81
CA ASP A 54 5.37 3.09 -38.26
C ASP A 54 5.56 4.47 -38.93
N SER A 55 4.61 5.40 -38.78
CA SER A 55 4.76 6.78 -39.25
C SER A 55 4.32 7.82 -38.20
N PRO A 56 5.08 8.91 -38.04
CA PRO A 56 4.81 9.97 -37.06
C PRO A 56 3.48 10.72 -37.29
N GLU A 57 2.80 10.47 -38.41
CA GLU A 57 1.57 11.14 -38.81
C GLU A 57 0.32 10.47 -38.23
N THR A 58 0.42 9.18 -37.87
CA THR A 58 -0.72 8.42 -37.32
C THR A 58 -0.91 8.67 -35.81
N ILE A 59 0.12 9.13 -35.11
CA ILE A 59 0.02 9.53 -33.70
C ILE A 59 -0.80 10.83 -33.58
N GLN A 60 -0.72 11.73 -34.58
CA GLN A 60 -1.44 13.01 -34.56
C GLN A 60 -2.95 12.88 -34.82
N THR A 61 -3.43 11.82 -35.49
CA THR A 61 -4.87 11.67 -35.79
C THR A 61 -5.66 11.04 -34.63
N VAL A 62 -5.02 10.28 -33.73
CA VAL A 62 -5.67 9.79 -32.51
C VAL A 62 -5.80 10.90 -31.46
N GLU A 63 -4.85 11.84 -31.43
CA GLU A 63 -4.90 13.06 -30.59
C GLU A 63 -5.92 14.09 -31.06
N ASN A 64 -6.24 14.11 -32.36
CA ASN A 64 -7.16 15.06 -32.98
C ASN A 64 -8.57 14.51 -33.24
N SER A 65 -8.84 13.26 -32.89
CA SER A 65 -10.22 12.79 -32.75
C SER A 65 -10.86 13.54 -31.57
N GLY A 66 -11.87 14.37 -31.87
CA GLY A 66 -12.59 15.22 -30.92
C GLY A 66 -13.41 14.48 -29.87
N TYR A 67 -12.85 13.43 -29.26
CA TYR A 67 -13.44 12.64 -28.17
C TYR A 67 -12.51 12.47 -26.96
N CYS A 68 -11.38 13.19 -26.91
CA CYS A 68 -10.46 13.15 -25.77
C CYS A 68 -10.40 14.46 -24.94
N LYS A 69 -10.84 15.60 -25.49
CA LYS A 69 -10.92 16.88 -24.73
C LYS A 69 -12.19 17.00 -23.88
N GLU A 70 -13.31 16.40 -24.28
CA GLU A 70 -14.56 16.41 -23.49
C GLU A 70 -14.56 15.41 -22.32
N ARG A 71 -13.70 14.38 -22.35
CA ARG A 71 -13.56 13.45 -21.23
C ARG A 71 -12.76 14.01 -20.04
N GLN A 72 -12.00 15.11 -20.25
CA GLN A 72 -11.29 15.80 -19.17
C GLN A 72 -12.23 16.56 -18.22
N ALA A 73 -13.47 16.87 -18.64
CA ALA A 73 -14.49 17.45 -17.75
C ALA A 73 -15.00 16.45 -16.68
N LEU A 74 -14.74 15.15 -16.85
CA LEU A 74 -15.04 14.12 -15.85
C LEU A 74 -13.93 13.92 -14.79
N LEU A 75 -12.76 14.55 -14.99
CA LEU A 75 -11.68 14.63 -13.99
C LEU A 75 -11.84 15.81 -13.02
N MET A 76 -12.77 16.73 -13.32
CA MET A 76 -13.19 17.78 -12.40
C MET A 76 -14.20 17.23 -11.38
N ALA A 77 -13.90 17.38 -10.10
CA ALA A 77 -14.84 17.13 -9.03
C ALA A 77 -16.07 18.05 -9.19
N ASN A 78 -17.15 17.52 -9.77
CA ASN A 78 -18.34 18.34 -10.08
C ASN A 78 -19.20 18.63 -8.85
N LEU A 79 -19.11 17.80 -7.81
CA LEU A 79 -19.78 18.03 -6.53
C LEU A 79 -19.03 19.07 -5.68
N LEU A 80 -19.77 20.03 -5.09
CA LEU A 80 -19.23 21.09 -4.22
C LEU A 80 -18.38 20.53 -3.06
N GLN A 81 -18.82 19.42 -2.47
CA GLN A 81 -18.10 18.72 -1.40
C GLN A 81 -16.73 18.23 -1.88
N SER A 82 -16.65 17.68 -3.09
CA SER A 82 -15.43 17.16 -3.69
C SER A 82 -14.45 18.30 -4.01
N LYS A 83 -14.92 19.44 -4.56
CA LYS A 83 -14.08 20.65 -4.75
C LYS A 83 -13.50 21.16 -3.43
N LYS A 84 -14.26 21.10 -2.33
CA LYS A 84 -13.79 21.46 -0.98
C LYS A 84 -12.72 20.48 -0.48
N ARG A 85 -12.90 19.17 -0.68
CA ARG A 85 -11.94 18.15 -0.26
C ARG A 85 -10.61 18.27 -1.01
N ILE A 86 -10.62 18.54 -2.32
CA ILE A 86 -9.40 18.78 -3.11
C ILE A 86 -8.58 19.93 -2.51
N ARG A 87 -9.21 21.09 -2.26
CA ARG A 87 -8.55 22.26 -1.64
C ARG A 87 -8.02 21.97 -0.24
N ALA A 88 -8.74 21.19 0.56
CA ALA A 88 -8.29 20.80 1.90
C ALA A 88 -7.12 19.80 1.85
N ASN A 89 -7.16 18.84 0.92
CA ASN A 89 -6.13 17.83 0.73
C ASN A 89 -4.82 18.46 0.24
N ALA A 90 -4.86 19.42 -0.69
CA ALA A 90 -3.68 20.15 -1.15
C ALA A 90 -2.93 20.83 0.01
N ARG A 91 -3.66 21.59 0.85
CA ARG A 91 -3.09 22.24 2.05
C ARG A 91 -2.50 21.25 3.05
N ARG A 92 -3.20 20.14 3.30
CA ARG A 92 -2.70 19.07 4.19
C ARG A 92 -1.48 18.36 3.61
N ALA A 93 -1.44 18.15 2.30
CA ALA A 93 -0.35 17.47 1.62
C ALA A 93 0.95 18.28 1.73
N GLU A 94 0.90 19.60 1.55
CA GLU A 94 2.06 20.49 1.71
C GLU A 94 2.65 20.42 3.12
N VAL A 95 1.82 20.58 4.15
CA VAL A 95 2.24 20.49 5.55
C VAL A 95 2.76 19.08 5.90
N ASN A 96 2.14 18.03 5.37
CA ASN A 96 2.60 16.67 5.60
C ASN A 96 3.90 16.36 4.85
N LYS A 97 4.13 16.99 3.68
CA LYS A 97 5.38 16.87 2.92
C LYS A 97 6.55 17.39 3.74
N SER A 98 6.43 18.60 4.31
CA SER A 98 7.49 19.19 5.13
C SER A 98 7.75 18.42 6.44
N ARG A 99 6.71 17.88 7.08
CA ARG A 99 6.88 17.04 8.28
C ARG A 99 7.53 15.69 7.95
N LYS A 100 7.11 15.04 6.87
CA LYS A 100 7.70 13.76 6.43
C LYS A 100 9.15 13.94 6.00
N SER A 101 9.50 15.02 5.30
CA SER A 101 10.88 15.26 4.90
C SER A 101 11.79 15.44 6.11
N ARG A 102 11.40 16.26 7.09
CA ARG A 102 12.14 16.41 8.37
C ARG A 102 12.43 15.06 9.03
N ILE A 103 11.39 14.25 9.23
CA ILE A 103 11.53 12.92 9.85
C ILE A 103 12.48 12.02 9.05
N ARG A 104 12.40 12.03 7.71
CA ARG A 104 13.27 11.21 6.85
C ARG A 104 14.73 11.66 6.95
N THR A 105 15.00 12.96 7.06
CA THR A 105 16.35 13.50 7.25
C THR A 105 16.98 12.99 8.54
N PHE A 106 16.26 13.06 9.68
CA PHE A 106 16.80 12.55 10.95
C PHE A 106 17.08 11.04 10.92
N VAL A 107 16.20 10.26 10.27
CA VAL A 107 16.45 8.82 10.10
C VAL A 107 17.68 8.58 9.23
N LYS A 108 17.83 9.34 8.13
CA LYS A 108 19.00 9.24 7.25
C LYS A 108 20.28 9.60 7.99
N ASN A 109 20.28 10.63 8.84
CA ASN A 109 21.45 11.01 9.63
C ASN A 109 21.93 9.88 10.56
N VAL A 110 20.99 9.13 11.15
CA VAL A 110 21.35 7.94 11.95
C VAL A 110 21.93 6.84 11.05
N GLU A 111 21.35 6.61 9.88
CA GLU A 111 21.86 5.62 8.92
C GLU A 111 23.28 5.96 8.43
N LEU A 112 23.56 7.24 8.15
CA LEU A 112 24.90 7.69 7.77
C LEU A 112 25.93 7.51 8.92
N ALA A 113 25.54 7.80 10.16
CA ALA A 113 26.40 7.57 11.33
C ALA A 113 26.63 6.07 11.61
N LEU A 114 25.69 5.21 11.23
CA LEU A 114 25.87 3.75 11.29
C LEU A 114 26.82 3.26 10.20
N GLU A 115 26.79 3.88 9.01
CA GLU A 115 27.70 3.57 7.89
C GLU A 115 29.13 4.02 8.18
N SER A 116 29.33 5.14 8.89
CA SER A 116 30.66 5.60 9.31
C SER A 116 31.28 4.76 10.44
N GLY A 117 30.48 3.96 11.16
CA GLY A 117 30.97 3.05 12.21
C GLY A 117 31.23 3.71 13.57
N ASN A 118 30.89 5.00 13.75
CA ASN A 118 31.11 5.72 15.00
C ASN A 118 29.94 5.50 15.99
N ALA A 119 30.17 4.69 17.04
CA ALA A 119 29.13 4.33 18.00
C ALA A 119 28.59 5.54 18.80
N GLU A 120 29.45 6.49 19.18
CA GLU A 120 29.03 7.67 19.95
C GLU A 120 28.14 8.61 19.13
N GLU A 121 28.55 8.90 17.90
CA GLU A 121 27.79 9.74 16.95
C GLU A 121 26.43 9.13 16.62
N ALA A 122 26.39 7.80 16.39
CA ALA A 122 25.14 7.08 16.15
C ALA A 122 24.18 7.17 17.35
N SER A 123 24.69 7.11 18.58
CA SER A 123 23.89 7.23 19.80
C SER A 123 23.32 8.65 19.97
N ALA A 124 24.11 9.68 19.67
CA ALA A 124 23.70 11.08 19.73
C ALA A 124 22.63 11.39 18.66
N ALA A 125 22.85 10.91 17.43
CA ALA A 125 21.89 11.04 16.34
C ALA A 125 20.56 10.35 16.66
N LEU A 126 20.59 9.18 17.30
CA LEU A 126 19.38 8.46 17.70
C LEU A 126 18.57 9.21 18.77
N LYS A 127 19.25 9.82 19.76
CA LYS A 127 18.62 10.68 20.77
C LYS A 127 17.93 11.89 20.13
N ALA A 128 18.55 12.49 19.11
CA ALA A 128 17.94 13.60 18.36
C ALA A 128 16.76 13.14 17.48
N ALA A 129 16.81 11.93 16.91
CA ALA A 129 15.77 11.42 16.02
C ALA A 129 14.47 11.01 16.76
N GLN A 130 14.55 10.51 17.99
CA GLN A 130 13.39 10.09 18.79
C GLN A 130 12.31 11.17 18.98
N PRO A 131 12.61 12.40 19.46
CA PRO A 131 11.60 13.42 19.67
C PRO A 131 10.94 13.85 18.36
N GLU A 132 11.66 13.88 17.25
CA GLU A 132 11.12 14.23 15.93
C GLU A 132 10.16 13.18 15.40
N LEU A 133 10.46 11.90 15.61
CA LEU A 133 9.54 10.80 15.30
C LEU A 133 8.25 10.91 16.12
N MET A 134 8.36 11.22 17.41
CA MET A 134 7.20 11.36 18.30
C MET A 134 6.38 12.62 18.00
N ARG A 135 7.01 13.74 17.64
CA ARG A 135 6.33 14.94 17.12
C ARG A 135 5.51 14.60 15.86
N GLY A 136 6.05 13.76 14.98
CA GLY A 136 5.33 13.23 13.82
C GLY A 136 4.07 12.44 14.18
N VAL A 137 4.08 11.71 15.29
CA VAL A 137 2.92 10.97 15.81
C VAL A 137 1.87 11.92 16.38
N THR A 138 2.27 12.87 17.23
CA THR A 138 1.34 13.86 17.81
C THR A 138 0.65 14.69 16.75
N LYS A 139 1.34 15.00 15.64
CA LYS A 139 0.77 15.74 14.52
C LYS A 139 0.00 14.88 13.50
N GLY A 140 -0.15 13.58 13.77
CA GLY A 140 -0.94 12.65 12.95
C GLY A 140 -0.30 12.26 11.61
N VAL A 141 1.01 12.46 11.44
CA VAL A 141 1.72 12.14 10.19
C VAL A 141 2.03 10.65 10.11
N MET A 142 2.31 10.01 11.25
CA MET A 142 2.59 8.58 11.35
C MET A 142 1.85 7.96 12.55
N HIS A 143 1.51 6.68 12.44
CA HIS A 143 0.95 5.92 13.54
C HIS A 143 2.02 5.60 14.61
N LYS A 144 1.63 5.56 15.88
CA LYS A 144 2.53 5.25 17.03
C LYS A 144 3.33 3.97 16.80
N LYS A 145 2.66 2.88 16.40
CA LYS A 145 3.31 1.60 16.09
C LYS A 145 4.39 1.72 15.00
N THR A 146 4.19 2.56 13.99
CA THR A 146 5.18 2.77 12.92
C THR A 146 6.41 3.49 13.45
N ALA A 147 6.22 4.51 14.29
CA ALA A 147 7.32 5.21 14.95
C ALA A 147 8.10 4.26 15.88
N SER A 148 7.40 3.48 16.73
CA SER A 148 8.02 2.50 17.62
C SER A 148 8.82 1.44 16.86
N ARG A 149 8.31 0.93 15.72
CA ARG A 149 9.06 -0.01 14.88
C ARG A 149 10.36 0.59 14.34
N LYS A 150 10.34 1.87 13.92
CA LYS A 150 11.55 2.56 13.45
C LYS A 150 12.59 2.73 14.55
N VAL A 151 12.16 3.21 15.72
CA VAL A 151 13.05 3.38 16.89
C VAL A 151 13.66 2.04 17.30
N SER A 152 12.85 0.98 17.38
CA SER A 152 13.34 -0.35 17.75
C SER A 152 14.36 -0.90 16.76
N ARG A 153 14.14 -0.74 15.45
CA ARG A 153 15.08 -1.18 14.41
C ARG A 153 16.41 -0.43 14.48
N LEU A 154 16.38 0.89 14.60
CA LEU A 154 17.61 1.70 14.69
C LEU A 154 18.37 1.40 15.98
N ALA A 155 17.70 1.29 17.12
CA ALA A 155 18.33 0.97 18.39
C ALA A 155 19.02 -0.40 18.36
N LYS A 156 18.42 -1.42 17.71
CA LYS A 156 19.05 -2.72 17.51
C LYS A 156 20.34 -2.62 16.69
N ARG A 157 20.36 -1.79 15.64
CA ARG A 157 21.55 -1.58 14.81
C ARG A 157 22.66 -0.85 15.56
N VAL A 158 22.33 0.20 16.32
CA VAL A 158 23.32 0.91 17.15
C VAL A 158 23.91 -0.02 18.21
N LYS A 159 23.07 -0.83 18.86
CA LYS A 159 23.53 -1.81 19.87
C LYS A 159 24.47 -2.85 19.27
N ALA A 160 24.27 -3.24 18.01
CA ALA A 160 25.14 -4.21 17.34
C ALA A 160 26.55 -3.65 17.05
N LEU A 161 26.74 -2.33 16.98
CA LEU A 161 28.07 -1.71 16.83
C LEU A 161 28.82 -1.59 18.16
N SER A 162 28.11 -1.58 19.28
CA SER A 162 28.68 -1.44 20.63
C SER A 162 28.88 -2.78 21.35
N ALA A 163 28.56 -3.90 20.69
CA ALA A 163 28.58 -5.25 21.25
C ALA A 163 29.86 -6.00 20.89
#